data_AF-A0A1P8Q5W4-F1
#
_entry.id   AF-A0A1P8Q5W4-F1
#
_cell.length_a   1.000
_cell.length_b   1.000
_cell.length_c   1.000
_cell.angle_alpha   90.00
_cell.angle_beta   90.00
_cell.angle_gamma   90.00
#
_symmetry.space_group_name_H-M   'P 1'
#
loop_
_entity.id
_entity.type
_entity.pdbx_description
1 polymer ?
#
loop_
_entity_poly.entity_id
_entity_poly.type
_entity_poly.pdbx_seq_one_letter_code
_entity_poly.pdbx_strand_id
1 'polypeptide(L)'
;MNNVRFCPKCGQSLDDGAKFCTNCGFNVSGMHVIDQQTVSHPKQNLFDSATEKINGWTGEDKMVPIHLGTMFSEVFKSHSEAEAEALFIVGTSKTTPTLEQVSDSPVKPWLFSRVLILFVLTISLLVGSIYVLNGQKMYVGLISISSLAVPFSLLIMFFEINTFKNISIFKVTKIFMVGGVASLLTTLGLYQFVEVDQMSIVTAAIVAVVEESGKLIMIAYYINRINTKFILNGMLIGAAIGAGFATFETAGYAGELGVSVLLLRGVTALGTHTLWCAIVGAALALAKGSEPLSASTFQNGSFIRFFLLSIALHAIWDAPLISDMKKYTILIIIAWVVILVLIDAGLREIKTLQQNQTH
;
A
#
# COMPACT_ATOMS: atom_id res chain seq x y z
N MET A 1 9.62 18.96 53.21
CA MET A 1 8.84 18.41 52.09
C MET A 1 8.73 16.92 52.35
N ASN A 2 7.54 16.43 52.71
CA ASN A 2 7.33 15.01 53.02
C ASN A 2 7.48 14.20 51.73
N ASN A 3 8.47 13.31 51.69
CA ASN A 3 8.66 12.37 50.57
C ASN A 3 7.55 11.31 50.64
N VAL A 4 6.44 11.56 49.96
CA VAL A 4 5.34 10.58 49.86
C VAL A 4 5.85 9.35 49.11
N ARG A 5 5.93 8.22 49.82
CA ARG A 5 6.31 6.93 49.23
C ARG A 5 5.05 6.23 48.71
N PHE A 6 5.17 5.48 47.61
CA PHE A 6 4.07 4.68 47.07
C PHE A 6 4.44 3.19 47.04
N CYS A 7 3.46 2.32 47.27
CA CYS A 7 3.64 0.88 47.20
C CYS A 7 3.90 0.46 45.74
N PRO A 8 5.01 -0.22 45.41
CA PRO A 8 5.31 -0.62 44.04
C PRO A 8 4.36 -1.70 43.50
N LYS A 9 3.65 -2.40 44.39
CA LYS A 9 2.73 -3.48 44.01
C LYS A 9 1.31 -2.98 43.70
N CYS A 10 0.82 -1.96 44.39
CA CYS A 10 -0.57 -1.51 44.27
C CYS A 10 -0.76 0.02 44.13
N GLY A 11 0.32 0.80 44.19
CA GLY A 11 0.27 2.26 44.00
C GLY A 11 -0.28 3.07 45.19
N GLN A 12 -0.66 2.43 46.30
CA GLN A 12 -1.15 3.14 47.50
C GLN A 12 -0.03 3.97 48.15
N SER A 13 -0.34 5.18 48.64
CA SER A 13 0.58 5.96 49.46
C SER A 13 0.93 5.22 50.76
N LEU A 14 2.21 5.23 51.11
CA LEU A 14 2.74 4.62 52.32
C LEU A 14 2.99 5.72 53.36
N ASP A 15 2.61 5.43 54.61
CA ASP A 15 2.93 6.31 55.73
C ASP A 15 4.45 6.33 55.98
N ASP A 16 4.94 7.44 56.54
CA ASP A 16 6.36 7.62 56.85
C ASP A 16 6.85 6.52 57.81
N GLY A 17 7.81 5.72 57.34
CA GLY A 17 8.36 4.59 58.10
C GLY A 17 7.58 3.28 58.02
N ALA A 18 6.54 3.18 57.19
CA ALA A 18 5.79 1.93 56.99
C ALA A 18 6.71 0.79 56.52
N LYS A 19 6.63 -0.36 57.20
CA LYS A 19 7.33 -1.60 56.84
C LYS A 19 6.53 -2.48 55.87
N PHE A 20 5.21 -2.32 55.88
CA PHE A 20 4.28 -3.07 55.03
C PHE A 20 3.19 -2.13 54.48
N CYS A 21 2.73 -2.39 53.26
CA CYS A 21 1.59 -1.68 52.69
C CYS A 21 0.30 -2.12 53.39
N THR A 22 -0.44 -1.17 53.96
CA THR A 22 -1.71 -1.40 54.67
C THR A 22 -2.82 -1.93 53.77
N ASN A 23 -2.75 -1.68 52.46
CA ASN A 23 -3.76 -2.13 51.50
C ASN A 23 -3.52 -3.56 50.99
N CYS A 24 -2.25 -3.93 50.69
CA CYS A 24 -1.96 -5.21 50.02
C CYS A 24 -0.94 -6.11 50.75
N GLY A 25 -0.47 -5.71 51.93
CA GLY A 25 0.47 -6.48 52.76
C GLY A 25 1.90 -6.60 52.23
N PHE A 26 2.26 -5.85 51.18
CA PHE A 26 3.60 -5.93 50.56
C PHE A 26 4.67 -5.35 51.49
N ASN A 27 5.79 -6.07 51.69
CA ASN A 27 6.90 -5.61 52.52
C ASN A 27 7.74 -4.58 51.76
N VAL A 28 7.83 -3.37 52.31
CA VAL A 28 8.57 -2.23 51.75
C VAL A 28 9.82 -1.88 52.58
N SER A 29 10.15 -2.71 53.57
CA SER A 29 11.32 -2.58 54.43
C SER A 29 12.60 -2.86 53.64
N GLY A 30 13.21 -1.82 53.05
CA GLY A 30 14.49 -1.93 52.33
C GLY A 30 14.57 -1.18 51.00
N MET A 31 13.50 -0.50 50.58
CA MET A 31 13.53 0.28 49.33
C MET A 31 14.16 1.66 49.59
N HIS A 32 15.36 1.88 49.04
CA HIS A 32 15.99 3.20 48.96
C HIS A 32 15.29 4.05 47.88
N VAL A 33 15.11 5.33 48.18
CA VAL A 33 14.50 6.33 47.28
C VAL A 33 15.34 6.43 46.00
N ILE A 34 14.75 6.10 44.85
CA ILE A 34 15.33 6.40 43.54
C ILE A 34 14.87 7.81 43.19
N ASP A 35 15.81 8.74 43.14
CA ASP A 35 15.57 10.11 42.65
C ASP A 35 15.05 10.06 41.21
N GLN A 36 14.04 10.88 40.92
CA GLN A 36 13.52 11.09 39.57
C GLN A 36 14.56 11.81 38.71
N GLN A 37 15.53 11.08 38.16
CA GLN A 37 16.27 11.52 36.98
C GLN A 37 16.40 10.40 35.96
N THR A 38 15.96 10.72 34.75
CA THR A 38 16.07 9.96 33.50
C THR A 38 15.19 8.71 33.38
N VAL A 39 13.90 8.94 33.07
CA VAL A 39 13.16 7.94 32.27
C VAL A 39 13.87 7.87 30.93
N SER A 40 14.68 6.82 30.73
CA SER A 40 15.21 6.50 29.41
C SER A 40 14.03 6.26 28.48
N HIS A 41 13.78 7.18 27.54
CA HIS A 41 12.93 6.87 26.40
C HIS A 41 13.49 5.60 25.74
N PRO A 42 12.66 4.57 25.47
CA PRO A 42 13.13 3.39 24.75
C PRO A 42 13.76 3.87 23.44
N LYS A 43 14.94 3.35 23.08
CA LYS A 43 15.57 3.64 21.78
C LYS A 43 14.55 3.32 20.69
N GLN A 44 13.92 4.36 20.11
CA GLN A 44 13.02 4.19 18.97
C GLN A 44 13.83 3.57 17.84
N ASN A 45 13.36 2.46 17.28
CA ASN A 45 14.03 1.86 16.13
C ASN A 45 13.80 2.77 14.91
N LEU A 46 14.75 2.79 13.96
CA LEU A 46 14.64 3.59 12.72
C LEU A 46 13.30 3.39 12.00
N PHE A 47 12.79 2.17 12.06
CA PHE A 47 11.51 1.78 11.47
C PHE A 47 10.31 2.44 12.15
N ASP A 48 10.33 2.55 13.47
CA ASP A 48 9.27 3.18 14.27
C ASP A 48 9.21 4.69 13.99
N SER A 49 10.38 5.34 13.92
CA SER A 49 10.48 6.75 13.54
C SER A 49 10.06 7.00 12.08
N ALA A 50 10.30 6.05 11.18
CA ALA A 50 9.88 6.15 9.78
C ALA A 50 8.36 6.07 9.65
N THR A 51 7.71 5.11 10.33
CA THR A 51 6.25 4.97 10.28
C THR A 51 5.54 6.15 10.93
N GLU A 52 6.04 6.65 12.06
CA GLU A 52 5.55 7.86 12.72
C GLU A 52 5.62 9.09 11.79
N LYS A 53 6.77 9.31 11.13
CA LYS A 53 6.95 10.44 10.21
C LYS A 53 6.00 10.39 9.00
N ILE A 54 5.78 9.21 8.43
CA ILE A 54 4.86 9.04 7.30
C ILE A 54 3.41 9.19 7.77
N ASN A 55 3.07 8.66 8.95
CA ASN A 55 1.73 8.82 9.52
C ASN A 55 1.39 10.29 9.79
N GLY A 56 2.38 11.11 10.15
CA GLY A 56 2.22 12.56 10.30
C GLY A 56 1.74 13.24 9.01
N TRP A 57 2.05 12.68 7.83
CA TRP A 57 1.53 13.19 6.55
C TRP A 57 0.04 12.86 6.36
N THR A 58 -0.49 11.90 7.11
CA THR A 58 -1.91 11.54 7.11
C THR A 58 -2.71 12.26 8.21
N GLY A 59 -2.05 13.12 9.00
CA GLY A 59 -2.68 13.91 10.05
C GLY A 59 -2.52 13.36 11.47
N GLU A 60 -1.69 12.33 11.69
CA GLU A 60 -1.40 11.81 13.05
C GLU A 60 0.10 11.61 13.30
N ASP A 61 0.61 12.15 14.41
CA ASP A 61 2.00 11.96 14.84
C ASP A 61 2.13 10.79 15.82
N LYS A 62 1.73 9.59 15.38
CA LYS A 62 1.86 8.34 16.14
C LYS A 62 2.52 7.26 15.30
N MET A 63 3.31 6.41 15.94
CA MET A 63 3.86 5.22 15.30
C MET A 63 2.73 4.27 14.88
N VAL A 64 2.80 3.78 13.63
CA VAL A 64 1.91 2.72 13.14
C VAL A 64 2.58 1.36 13.35
N PRO A 65 2.03 0.47 14.20
CA PRO A 65 2.62 -0.85 14.42
C PRO A 65 2.35 -1.74 13.20
N ILE A 66 3.43 -2.25 12.58
CA ILE A 66 3.33 -3.11 11.40
C ILE A 66 3.24 -4.58 11.81
N HIS A 67 2.09 -5.20 11.54
CA HIS A 67 1.80 -6.60 11.85
C HIS A 67 1.57 -7.45 10.59
N LEU A 68 2.60 -7.58 9.75
CA LEU A 68 2.53 -8.35 8.49
C LEU A 68 2.08 -9.80 8.69
N GLY A 69 2.54 -10.47 9.75
CA GLY A 69 2.14 -11.85 10.07
C GLY A 69 0.65 -11.97 10.35
N THR A 70 0.04 -10.94 10.95
CA THR A 70 -1.40 -10.90 11.20
C THR A 70 -2.18 -10.53 9.94
N MET A 71 -1.67 -9.60 9.13
CA MET A 71 -2.30 -9.20 7.86
C MET A 71 -2.41 -10.37 6.88
N PHE A 72 -1.35 -11.17 6.75
CA PHE A 72 -1.33 -12.30 5.81
C PHE A 72 -1.67 -13.65 6.48
N SER A 73 -2.27 -13.65 7.67
CA SER A 73 -2.57 -14.88 8.42
C SER A 73 -3.55 -15.82 7.71
N GLU A 74 -4.42 -15.27 6.86
CA GLU A 74 -5.45 -16.03 6.13
C GLU A 74 -4.92 -16.67 4.84
N VAL A 75 -3.73 -16.28 4.36
CA VAL A 75 -3.13 -16.79 3.11
C VAL A 75 -2.93 -18.31 3.15
N PHE A 76 -2.51 -18.84 4.30
CA PHE A 76 -2.20 -20.27 4.47
C PHE A 76 -3.40 -21.11 4.92
N LYS A 77 -4.58 -20.50 5.11
CA LYS A 77 -5.79 -21.22 5.50
C LYS A 77 -6.58 -21.72 4.29
N SER A 78 -7.40 -22.75 4.51
CA SER A 78 -8.35 -23.20 3.49
C SER A 78 -9.51 -22.22 3.39
N HIS A 79 -9.92 -21.90 2.17
CA HIS A 79 -11.08 -21.08 1.85
C HIS A 79 -11.87 -21.78 0.75
N SER A 80 -13.18 -21.71 0.84
CA SER A 80 -14.11 -22.25 -0.16
C SER A 80 -14.22 -21.34 -1.39
N GLU A 81 -14.66 -21.91 -2.50
CA GLU A 81 -14.96 -21.15 -3.71
C GLU A 81 -16.07 -20.12 -3.48
N ALA A 82 -17.10 -20.46 -2.69
CA ALA A 82 -18.17 -19.55 -2.32
C ALA A 82 -17.67 -18.30 -1.57
N GLU A 83 -16.64 -18.44 -0.72
CA GLU A 83 -15.99 -17.30 -0.06
C GLU A 83 -15.25 -16.40 -1.06
N ALA A 84 -14.59 -16.99 -2.07
CA ALA A 84 -13.96 -16.23 -3.15
C ALA A 84 -15.01 -15.48 -3.99
N GLU A 85 -16.08 -16.15 -4.39
CA GLU A 85 -17.18 -15.56 -5.16
C GLU A 85 -17.87 -14.43 -4.40
N ALA A 86 -18.06 -14.57 -3.09
CA ALA A 86 -18.62 -13.53 -2.23
C ALA A 86 -17.81 -12.23 -2.26
N LEU A 87 -16.47 -12.32 -2.42
CA LEU A 87 -15.62 -11.15 -2.60
C LEU A 87 -15.84 -10.49 -3.97
N PHE A 88 -16.07 -11.25 -5.04
CA PHE A 88 -16.26 -10.68 -6.37
C PHE A 88 -17.61 -9.95 -6.56
N ILE A 89 -18.65 -10.32 -5.80
CA ILE A 89 -19.96 -9.72 -5.92
C ILE A 89 -20.12 -8.40 -5.15
N VAL A 90 -19.11 -7.92 -4.40
CA VAL A 90 -19.19 -6.67 -3.64
C VAL A 90 -19.24 -5.43 -4.56
N GLY A 91 -19.65 -4.28 -4.03
CA GLY A 91 -19.68 -3.02 -4.76
C GLY A 91 -20.83 -2.88 -5.78
N THR A 92 -21.85 -3.73 -5.67
CA THR A 92 -23.11 -3.60 -6.41
C THR A 92 -24.16 -2.85 -5.58
N SER A 93 -25.29 -2.51 -6.19
CA SER A 93 -26.40 -1.86 -5.47
C SER A 93 -26.97 -2.71 -4.32
N LYS A 94 -26.77 -4.03 -4.33
CA LYS A 94 -27.30 -4.96 -3.33
C LYS A 94 -26.26 -5.44 -2.31
N THR A 95 -24.98 -5.25 -2.59
CA THR A 95 -23.86 -5.84 -1.83
C THR A 95 -22.89 -4.81 -1.26
N THR A 96 -23.10 -3.54 -1.55
CA THR A 96 -22.36 -2.45 -0.91
C THR A 96 -22.86 -2.30 0.53
N PRO A 97 -22.01 -2.46 1.56
CA PRO A 97 -22.41 -2.33 2.95
C PRO A 97 -22.78 -0.89 3.31
N THR A 98 -23.62 -0.71 4.32
CA THR A 98 -23.77 0.60 4.98
C THR A 98 -22.51 0.90 5.80
N LEU A 99 -22.31 2.17 6.20
CA LEU A 99 -21.09 2.56 6.92
C LEU A 99 -20.95 1.82 8.27
N GLU A 100 -22.06 1.47 8.92
CA GLU A 100 -22.09 0.70 10.17
C GLU A 100 -21.68 -0.78 9.97
N GLN A 101 -21.81 -1.28 8.73
CA GLN A 101 -21.43 -2.65 8.35
C GLN A 101 -20.00 -2.73 7.81
N VAL A 102 -19.35 -1.60 7.54
CA VAL A 102 -17.95 -1.56 7.09
C VAL A 102 -17.03 -1.98 8.23
N SER A 103 -16.15 -2.94 7.96
CA SER A 103 -15.15 -3.39 8.94
C SER A 103 -14.06 -2.35 9.13
N ASP A 104 -13.82 -1.97 10.38
CA ASP A 104 -12.71 -1.14 10.86
C ASP A 104 -11.54 -1.98 11.40
N SER A 105 -11.68 -3.30 11.35
CA SER A 105 -10.70 -4.27 11.84
C SER A 105 -9.54 -4.42 10.85
N PRO A 106 -8.35 -4.85 11.32
CA PRO A 106 -7.21 -5.09 10.44
C PRO A 106 -7.56 -6.01 9.26
N VAL A 107 -7.20 -5.57 8.06
CA VAL A 107 -7.45 -6.31 6.82
C VAL A 107 -6.67 -7.62 6.77
N LYS A 108 -7.28 -8.65 6.20
CA LYS A 108 -6.67 -9.98 6.06
C LYS A 108 -6.86 -10.56 4.65
N PRO A 109 -6.21 -9.97 3.63
CA PRO A 109 -6.36 -10.43 2.26
C PRO A 109 -5.77 -11.84 2.08
N TRP A 110 -6.40 -12.66 1.26
CA TRP A 110 -5.98 -14.03 0.95
C TRP A 110 -6.24 -14.42 -0.51
N LEU A 111 -7.27 -13.89 -1.16
CA LEU A 111 -7.68 -14.25 -2.51
C LEU A 111 -6.58 -13.94 -3.53
N PHE A 112 -5.85 -12.83 -3.34
CA PHE A 112 -4.72 -12.46 -4.21
C PHE A 112 -3.69 -13.58 -4.37
N SER A 113 -3.46 -14.37 -3.31
CA SER A 113 -2.51 -15.48 -3.31
C SER A 113 -3.02 -16.65 -4.16
N ARG A 114 -4.33 -16.92 -4.16
CA ARG A 114 -4.96 -17.95 -4.99
C ARG A 114 -4.89 -17.56 -6.46
N VAL A 115 -5.16 -16.29 -6.76
CA VAL A 115 -4.99 -15.72 -8.10
C VAL A 115 -3.53 -15.82 -8.56
N LEU A 116 -2.56 -15.53 -7.69
CA LEU A 116 -1.14 -15.68 -8.02
C LEU A 116 -0.76 -17.13 -8.31
N ILE A 117 -1.27 -18.09 -7.54
CA ILE A 117 -1.05 -19.52 -7.78
C ILE A 117 -1.59 -19.92 -9.15
N LEU A 118 -2.80 -19.49 -9.53
CA LEU A 118 -3.35 -19.74 -10.87
C LEU A 118 -2.46 -19.19 -11.99
N PHE A 119 -1.89 -17.99 -11.80
CA PHE A 119 -0.92 -17.45 -12.73
C PHE A 119 0.37 -18.28 -12.80
N VAL A 120 0.95 -18.64 -11.66
CA VAL A 120 2.17 -19.47 -11.61
C VAL A 120 1.95 -20.83 -12.28
N LEU A 121 0.81 -21.47 -12.04
CA LEU A 121 0.42 -22.71 -12.72
C LEU A 121 0.31 -22.50 -14.23
N THR A 122 -0.37 -21.44 -14.67
CA THR A 122 -0.54 -21.12 -16.10
C THR A 122 0.81 -20.83 -16.78
N ILE A 123 1.68 -20.05 -16.14
CA ILE A 123 3.05 -19.77 -16.62
C ILE A 123 3.83 -21.07 -16.73
N SER A 124 3.73 -21.96 -15.74
CA SER A 124 4.44 -23.24 -15.73
C SER A 124 3.99 -24.14 -16.90
N LEU A 125 2.68 -24.17 -17.19
CA LEU A 125 2.13 -24.88 -18.36
C LEU A 125 2.60 -24.27 -19.69
N LEU A 126 2.66 -22.94 -19.79
CA LEU A 126 3.14 -22.24 -20.99
C LEU A 126 4.64 -22.48 -21.23
N VAL A 127 5.45 -22.39 -20.17
CA VAL A 127 6.88 -22.72 -20.21
C VAL A 127 7.08 -24.18 -20.61
N GLY A 128 6.35 -25.11 -19.99
CA GLY A 128 6.37 -26.53 -20.36
C GLY A 128 5.99 -26.76 -21.82
N SER A 129 4.97 -26.07 -22.33
CA SER A 129 4.58 -26.17 -23.74
C SER A 129 5.69 -25.70 -24.69
N ILE A 130 6.40 -24.63 -24.35
CA ILE A 130 7.49 -24.10 -25.19
C ILE A 130 8.69 -25.07 -25.19
N TYR A 131 9.17 -25.48 -24.01
CA TYR A 131 10.43 -26.23 -23.90
C TYR A 131 10.28 -27.74 -24.05
N VAL A 132 9.12 -28.32 -23.73
CA VAL A 132 8.88 -29.76 -23.81
C VAL A 132 8.13 -30.14 -25.08
N LEU A 133 7.14 -29.32 -25.48
CA LEU A 133 6.25 -29.64 -26.60
C LEU A 133 6.58 -28.88 -27.90
N ASN A 134 7.67 -28.09 -27.91
CA ASN A 134 8.07 -27.23 -29.04
C ASN A 134 6.97 -26.25 -29.49
N GLY A 135 6.13 -25.80 -28.56
CA GLY A 135 4.97 -24.94 -28.80
C GLY A 135 5.31 -23.47 -28.96
N GLN A 136 6.06 -23.08 -30.00
CA GLN A 136 6.56 -21.70 -30.20
C GLN A 136 5.46 -20.62 -30.20
N LYS A 137 4.24 -20.95 -30.64
CA LYS A 137 3.09 -20.03 -30.62
C LYS A 137 2.65 -19.63 -29.21
N MET A 138 3.02 -20.40 -28.18
CA MET A 138 2.69 -20.11 -26.78
C MET A 138 3.54 -18.97 -26.19
N TYR A 139 4.58 -18.51 -26.89
CA TYR A 139 5.45 -17.42 -26.45
C TYR A 139 4.68 -16.12 -26.15
N VAL A 140 3.74 -15.75 -27.03
CA VAL A 140 2.89 -14.56 -26.82
C VAL A 140 1.99 -14.74 -25.59
N GLY A 141 1.49 -15.96 -25.39
CA GLY A 141 0.75 -16.33 -24.17
C GLY A 141 1.61 -16.19 -22.92
N LEU A 142 2.88 -16.63 -22.97
CA LEU A 142 3.82 -16.50 -21.86
C LEU A 142 4.08 -15.04 -21.51
N ILE A 143 4.33 -14.17 -22.50
CA ILE A 143 4.47 -12.72 -22.27
C ILE A 143 3.22 -12.15 -21.60
N SER A 144 2.04 -12.49 -22.13
CA SER A 144 0.76 -11.94 -21.66
C SER A 144 0.47 -12.32 -20.21
N ILE A 145 0.57 -13.61 -19.88
CA ILE A 145 0.26 -14.13 -18.54
C ILE A 145 1.34 -13.72 -17.53
N SER A 146 2.61 -13.71 -17.92
CA SER A 146 3.70 -13.34 -17.00
C SER A 146 3.68 -11.86 -16.64
N SER A 147 3.36 -10.98 -17.61
CA SER A 147 3.24 -9.54 -17.37
C SER A 147 2.05 -9.20 -16.48
N LEU A 148 0.99 -10.03 -16.50
CA LEU A 148 -0.22 -9.83 -15.71
C LEU A 148 -0.09 -10.35 -14.27
N ALA A 149 0.70 -11.40 -14.05
CA ALA A 149 0.65 -12.22 -12.84
C ALA A 149 0.76 -11.42 -11.53
N VAL A 150 1.87 -10.72 -11.33
CA VAL A 150 2.10 -9.95 -10.08
C VAL A 150 1.24 -8.68 -10.03
N PRO A 151 1.16 -7.84 -11.08
CA PRO A 151 0.33 -6.64 -11.06
C PRO A 151 -1.15 -6.93 -10.77
N PHE A 152 -1.72 -7.94 -11.40
CA PHE A 152 -3.13 -8.29 -11.20
C PHE A 152 -3.37 -8.94 -9.84
N SER A 153 -2.49 -9.82 -9.36
CA SER A 153 -2.59 -10.34 -7.99
C SER A 153 -2.54 -9.21 -6.96
N LEU A 154 -1.62 -8.25 -7.08
CA LEU A 154 -1.61 -7.09 -6.19
C LEU A 154 -2.89 -6.27 -6.29
N LEU A 155 -3.46 -6.11 -7.48
CA LEU A 155 -4.75 -5.44 -7.64
C LEU A 155 -5.86 -6.15 -6.88
N ILE A 156 -5.92 -7.48 -6.94
CA ILE A 156 -6.88 -8.27 -6.14
C ILE A 156 -6.63 -8.07 -4.65
N MET A 157 -5.38 -7.99 -4.20
CA MET A 157 -5.08 -7.68 -2.80
C MET A 157 -5.61 -6.29 -2.41
N PHE A 158 -5.40 -5.25 -3.23
CA PHE A 158 -5.97 -3.92 -2.96
C PHE A 158 -7.49 -3.90 -3.01
N PHE A 159 -8.10 -4.76 -3.82
CA PHE A 159 -9.55 -4.95 -3.84
C PHE A 159 -10.06 -5.55 -2.53
N GLU A 160 -9.35 -6.54 -1.97
CA GLU A 160 -9.65 -7.13 -0.65
C GLU A 160 -9.41 -6.13 0.51
N ILE A 161 -8.37 -5.30 0.39
CA ILE A 161 -8.04 -4.25 1.37
C ILE A 161 -9.11 -3.16 1.42
N ASN A 162 -9.85 -2.93 0.33
CA ASN A 162 -10.93 -1.95 0.31
C ASN A 162 -12.16 -2.43 1.12
N THR A 163 -12.13 -2.23 2.43
CA THR A 163 -13.20 -2.66 3.36
C THR A 163 -14.52 -1.94 3.13
N PHE A 164 -14.53 -0.76 2.51
CA PHE A 164 -15.76 -0.07 2.09
C PHE A 164 -16.57 -0.86 1.07
N LYS A 165 -15.94 -1.75 0.30
CA LYS A 165 -16.62 -2.70 -0.61
C LYS A 165 -17.65 -2.03 -1.54
N ASN A 166 -17.37 -0.80 -1.96
CA ASN A 166 -18.30 0.06 -2.74
C ASN A 166 -17.85 0.30 -4.19
N ILE A 167 -16.74 -0.32 -4.61
CA ILE A 167 -16.27 -0.36 -6.00
C ILE A 167 -16.31 -1.83 -6.45
N SER A 168 -17.16 -2.14 -7.43
CA SER A 168 -17.29 -3.52 -7.94
C SER A 168 -16.08 -3.96 -8.75
N ILE A 169 -15.86 -5.27 -8.83
CA ILE A 169 -14.79 -5.84 -9.64
C ILE A 169 -14.88 -5.40 -11.11
N PHE A 170 -16.09 -5.25 -11.67
CA PHE A 170 -16.26 -4.73 -13.04
C PHE A 170 -15.72 -3.31 -13.21
N LYS A 171 -15.93 -2.42 -12.21
CA LYS A 171 -15.34 -1.07 -12.23
C LYS A 171 -13.82 -1.17 -12.10
N VAL A 172 -13.31 -2.01 -11.20
CA VAL A 172 -11.87 -2.25 -11.03
C VAL A 172 -11.23 -2.73 -12.33
N THR A 173 -11.79 -3.74 -12.99
CA THR A 173 -11.32 -4.25 -14.29
C THR A 173 -11.35 -3.17 -15.36
N LYS A 174 -12.40 -2.33 -15.40
CA LYS A 174 -12.46 -1.21 -16.34
C LYS A 174 -11.34 -0.18 -16.11
N ILE A 175 -11.08 0.16 -14.85
CA ILE A 175 -9.99 1.09 -14.49
C ILE A 175 -8.63 0.47 -14.83
N PHE A 176 -8.44 -0.82 -14.52
CA PHE A 176 -7.23 -1.56 -14.85
C PHE A 176 -6.95 -1.57 -16.36
N MET A 177 -7.93 -1.98 -17.17
CA MET A 177 -7.74 -2.09 -18.62
C MET A 177 -7.69 -0.71 -19.28
N VAL A 178 -8.75 0.09 -19.13
CA VAL A 178 -8.88 1.38 -19.84
C VAL A 178 -8.00 2.45 -19.20
N GLY A 179 -8.02 2.55 -17.88
CA GLY A 179 -7.20 3.53 -17.16
C GLY A 179 -5.71 3.24 -17.25
N GLY A 180 -5.29 1.98 -17.18
CA GLY A 180 -3.89 1.57 -17.35
C GLY A 180 -3.35 1.83 -18.76
N VAL A 181 -4.11 1.53 -19.81
CA VAL A 181 -3.71 1.85 -21.19
C VAL A 181 -3.76 3.37 -21.43
N ALA A 182 -4.79 4.06 -20.94
CA ALA A 182 -4.90 5.50 -21.09
C ALA A 182 -3.78 6.27 -20.37
N SER A 183 -3.28 5.79 -19.22
CA SER A 183 -2.14 6.40 -18.54
C SER A 183 -0.84 6.19 -19.31
N LEU A 184 -0.65 5.04 -19.97
CA LEU A 184 0.45 4.85 -20.93
C LEU A 184 0.35 5.84 -22.09
N LEU A 185 -0.82 5.98 -22.72
CA LEU A 185 -1.03 6.93 -23.81
C LEU A 185 -0.79 8.39 -23.37
N THR A 186 -1.23 8.74 -22.17
CA THR A 186 -1.00 10.06 -21.57
C THR A 186 0.50 10.30 -21.38
N THR A 187 1.21 9.31 -20.87
CA THR A 187 2.68 9.36 -20.67
C THR A 187 3.41 9.51 -22.01
N LEU A 188 3.03 8.74 -23.05
CA LEU A 188 3.56 8.88 -24.40
C LEU A 188 3.32 10.27 -25.01
N GLY A 189 2.16 10.87 -24.73
CA GLY A 189 1.89 12.26 -25.12
C GLY A 189 2.79 13.26 -24.40
N LEU A 190 3.03 13.07 -23.10
CA LEU A 190 3.93 13.93 -22.31
C LEU A 190 5.39 13.82 -22.76
N TYR A 191 5.84 12.64 -23.19
CA TYR A 191 7.18 12.45 -23.75
C TYR A 191 7.43 13.27 -25.03
N GLN A 192 6.41 13.77 -25.73
CA GLN A 192 6.61 14.66 -26.89
C GLN A 192 7.23 16.01 -26.52
N PHE A 193 7.23 16.38 -25.24
CA PHE A 193 7.77 17.65 -24.75
C PHE A 193 9.12 17.51 -24.06
N VAL A 194 9.70 16.31 -24.07
CA VAL A 194 10.89 15.99 -23.29
C VAL A 194 11.81 15.07 -24.08
N GLU A 195 13.07 15.42 -24.17
CA GLU A 195 14.10 14.59 -24.83
C GLU A 195 14.75 13.65 -23.82
N VAL A 196 14.74 12.35 -24.12
CA VAL A 196 15.34 11.30 -23.31
C VAL A 196 16.25 10.46 -24.21
N ASP A 197 17.55 10.75 -24.20
CA ASP A 197 18.53 10.08 -25.05
C ASP A 197 19.17 8.86 -24.39
N GLN A 198 19.96 9.09 -23.33
CA GLN A 198 20.65 8.04 -22.57
C GLN A 198 20.20 8.02 -21.12
N MET A 199 20.15 6.82 -20.53
CA MET A 199 19.76 6.67 -19.14
C MET A 199 20.86 7.21 -18.21
N SER A 200 20.49 8.18 -17.38
CA SER A 200 21.31 8.89 -16.41
C SER A 200 20.44 9.18 -15.19
N ILE A 201 21.04 9.65 -14.09
CA ILE A 201 20.25 10.02 -12.89
C ILE A 201 19.25 11.14 -13.22
N VAL A 202 19.62 12.09 -14.08
CA VAL A 202 18.75 13.21 -14.48
C VAL A 202 17.62 12.72 -15.37
N THR A 203 17.93 11.93 -16.40
CA THR A 203 16.92 11.39 -17.32
C THR A 203 15.98 10.40 -16.63
N ALA A 204 16.46 9.62 -15.63
CA ALA A 204 15.62 8.79 -14.78
C ALA A 204 14.62 9.62 -13.94
N ALA A 205 15.07 10.76 -13.39
CA ALA A 205 14.17 11.67 -12.66
C ALA A 205 13.12 12.30 -13.59
N ILE A 206 13.52 12.65 -14.81
CA ILE A 206 12.62 13.19 -15.84
C ILE A 206 11.56 12.16 -16.23
N VAL A 207 11.98 10.93 -16.55
CA VAL A 207 11.09 9.79 -16.84
C VAL A 207 10.09 9.63 -15.70
N ALA A 208 10.57 9.50 -14.47
CA ALA A 208 9.70 9.37 -13.30
C ALA A 208 8.67 10.51 -13.16
N VAL A 209 9.07 11.77 -13.34
CA VAL A 209 8.14 12.90 -13.29
C VAL A 209 7.09 12.80 -14.39
N VAL A 210 7.50 12.51 -15.62
CA VAL A 210 6.61 12.42 -16.78
C VAL A 210 5.59 11.29 -16.58
N GLU A 211 6.06 10.10 -16.22
CA GLU A 211 5.17 8.96 -16.10
C GLU A 211 4.26 9.03 -14.89
N GLU A 212 4.77 9.44 -13.72
CA GLU A 212 3.93 9.56 -12.54
C GLU A 212 2.88 10.67 -12.72
N SER A 213 3.19 11.73 -13.49
CA SER A 213 2.20 12.75 -13.89
C SER A 213 1.14 12.19 -14.83
N GLY A 214 1.53 11.40 -15.83
CA GLY A 214 0.58 10.73 -16.74
C GLY A 214 -0.37 9.79 -16.00
N LYS A 215 0.15 9.02 -15.03
CA LYS A 215 -0.66 8.16 -14.15
C LYS A 215 -1.56 8.98 -13.22
N LEU A 216 -1.05 10.07 -12.64
CA LEU A 216 -1.82 10.97 -11.77
C LEU A 216 -3.04 11.57 -12.49
N ILE A 217 -2.91 11.98 -13.75
CA ILE A 217 -4.03 12.50 -14.55
C ILE A 217 -5.18 11.48 -14.59
N MET A 218 -4.86 10.22 -14.86
CA MET A 218 -5.87 9.16 -14.90
C MET A 218 -6.43 8.82 -13.52
N ILE A 219 -5.60 8.85 -12.48
CA ILE A 219 -6.04 8.67 -11.08
C ILE A 219 -7.04 9.75 -10.70
N ALA A 220 -6.72 11.02 -10.96
CA ALA A 220 -7.58 12.16 -10.70
C ALA A 220 -8.90 12.07 -11.48
N TYR A 221 -8.83 11.70 -12.77
CA TYR A 221 -10.01 11.48 -13.59
C TYR A 221 -10.96 10.45 -12.99
N TYR A 222 -10.46 9.28 -12.59
CA TYR A 222 -11.31 8.22 -12.03
C TYR A 222 -11.81 8.53 -10.61
N ILE A 223 -10.98 9.17 -9.76
CA ILE A 223 -11.43 9.65 -8.44
C ILE A 223 -12.58 10.64 -8.60
N ASN A 224 -12.48 11.58 -9.55
CA ASN A 224 -13.56 12.52 -9.85
C ASN A 224 -14.79 11.81 -10.43
N ARG A 225 -14.60 10.91 -11.40
CA ARG A 225 -15.67 10.24 -12.12
C ARG A 225 -16.52 9.32 -11.24
N ILE A 226 -15.86 8.66 -10.28
CA ILE A 226 -16.49 7.80 -9.27
C ILE A 226 -17.00 8.64 -8.09
N ASN A 227 -16.50 9.87 -7.95
CA ASN A 227 -16.76 10.79 -6.84
C ASN A 227 -16.50 10.13 -5.48
N THR A 228 -15.36 9.44 -5.36
CA THR A 228 -14.98 8.83 -4.08
C THR A 228 -14.36 9.87 -3.14
N LYS A 229 -14.55 9.66 -1.84
CA LYS A 229 -13.96 10.46 -0.77
C LYS A 229 -13.05 9.65 0.17
N PHE A 230 -13.09 8.32 0.08
CA PHE A 230 -12.40 7.43 1.02
C PHE A 230 -10.99 7.09 0.57
N ILE A 231 -10.07 7.00 1.54
CA ILE A 231 -8.64 6.73 1.31
C ILE A 231 -8.45 5.37 0.63
N LEU A 232 -9.10 4.31 1.14
CA LEU A 232 -8.98 2.95 0.60
C LEU A 232 -9.56 2.82 -0.82
N ASN A 233 -10.56 3.64 -1.17
CA ASN A 233 -11.07 3.72 -2.53
C ASN A 233 -10.06 4.38 -3.47
N GLY A 234 -9.46 5.49 -3.04
CA GLY A 234 -8.38 6.14 -3.78
C GLY A 234 -7.21 5.19 -4.03
N MET A 235 -6.83 4.44 -2.98
CA MET A 235 -5.80 3.41 -3.04
C MET A 235 -6.12 2.33 -4.09
N LEU A 236 -7.34 1.79 -4.09
CA LEU A 236 -7.78 0.78 -5.07
C LEU A 236 -7.80 1.32 -6.51
N ILE A 237 -8.28 2.55 -6.71
CA ILE A 237 -8.27 3.19 -8.05
C ILE A 237 -6.83 3.36 -8.54
N GLY A 238 -5.93 3.85 -7.67
CA GLY A 238 -4.51 3.96 -7.94
C GLY A 238 -3.88 2.62 -8.29
N ALA A 239 -4.08 1.60 -7.44
CA ALA A 239 -3.60 0.24 -7.69
C ALA A 239 -4.08 -0.31 -9.03
N ALA A 240 -5.33 -0.09 -9.41
CA ALA A 240 -5.88 -0.55 -10.69
C ALA A 240 -5.14 0.08 -11.88
N ILE A 241 -4.95 1.41 -11.87
CA ILE A 241 -4.23 2.11 -12.94
C ILE A 241 -2.77 1.66 -13.00
N GLY A 242 -2.09 1.61 -11.86
CA GLY A 242 -0.69 1.21 -11.78
C GLY A 242 -0.46 -0.24 -12.21
N ALA A 243 -1.36 -1.16 -11.82
CA ALA A 243 -1.30 -2.55 -12.24
C ALA A 243 -1.52 -2.69 -13.75
N GLY A 244 -2.45 -1.93 -14.33
CA GLY A 244 -2.69 -1.90 -15.76
C GLY A 244 -1.46 -1.39 -16.51
N PHE A 245 -0.94 -0.23 -16.11
CA PHE A 245 0.29 0.36 -16.65
C PHE A 245 1.44 -0.66 -16.63
N ALA A 246 1.74 -1.24 -15.47
CA ALA A 246 2.82 -2.22 -15.31
C ALA A 246 2.65 -3.46 -16.19
N THR A 247 1.42 -3.95 -16.34
CA THR A 247 1.11 -5.12 -17.18
C THR A 247 1.45 -4.85 -18.65
N PHE A 248 0.91 -3.76 -19.21
CA PHE A 248 1.06 -3.48 -20.64
C PHE A 248 2.49 -3.03 -20.98
N GLU A 249 3.13 -2.26 -20.11
CA GLU A 249 4.52 -1.85 -20.27
C GLU A 249 5.47 -3.05 -20.24
N THR A 250 5.30 -3.95 -19.26
CA THR A 250 6.13 -5.16 -19.15
C THR A 250 5.96 -6.07 -20.34
N ALA A 251 4.74 -6.18 -20.89
CA ALA A 251 4.50 -6.94 -22.11
C ALA A 251 5.23 -6.34 -23.32
N GLY A 252 5.27 -5.01 -23.44
CA GLY A 252 6.04 -4.30 -24.46
C GLY A 252 7.54 -4.59 -24.36
N TYR A 253 8.13 -4.38 -23.17
CA TYR A 253 9.54 -4.67 -22.93
C TYR A 253 9.91 -6.13 -23.18
N ALA A 254 9.06 -7.09 -22.78
CA ALA A 254 9.32 -8.50 -23.04
C ALA A 254 9.21 -8.87 -24.53
N GLY A 255 8.39 -8.14 -25.30
CA GLY A 255 8.33 -8.27 -26.74
C GLY A 255 9.62 -7.83 -27.44
N GLU A 256 10.28 -6.78 -26.92
CA GLU A 256 11.52 -6.21 -27.47
C GLU A 256 12.78 -6.93 -26.97
N LEU A 257 12.87 -7.16 -25.65
CA LEU A 257 14.07 -7.62 -24.96
C LEU A 257 14.05 -9.12 -24.61
N GLY A 258 12.90 -9.78 -24.79
CA GLY A 258 12.72 -11.21 -24.57
C GLY A 258 12.28 -11.60 -23.14
N VAL A 259 12.12 -12.90 -22.93
CA VAL A 259 11.54 -13.49 -21.70
C VAL A 259 12.36 -13.29 -20.43
N SER A 260 13.66 -13.01 -20.53
CA SER A 260 14.51 -12.76 -19.36
C SER A 260 14.02 -11.57 -18.53
N VAL A 261 13.43 -10.58 -19.20
CA VAL A 261 12.85 -9.39 -18.58
C VAL A 261 11.62 -9.72 -17.73
N LEU A 262 10.85 -10.75 -18.10
CA LEU A 262 9.62 -11.12 -17.39
C LEU A 262 9.89 -11.54 -15.94
N LEU A 263 11.00 -12.24 -15.67
CA LEU A 263 11.33 -12.67 -14.31
C LEU A 263 11.71 -11.48 -13.43
N LEU A 264 12.62 -10.63 -13.92
CA LEU A 264 13.09 -9.46 -13.17
C LEU A 264 11.94 -8.48 -12.92
N ARG A 265 11.18 -8.12 -13.97
CA ARG A 265 10.05 -7.19 -13.86
C ARG A 265 8.89 -7.81 -13.08
N GLY A 266 8.67 -9.12 -13.17
CA GLY A 266 7.69 -9.83 -12.37
C GLY A 266 7.97 -9.75 -10.87
N VAL A 267 9.20 -10.05 -10.43
CA VAL A 267 9.57 -9.97 -9.00
C VAL A 267 9.58 -8.53 -8.50
N THR A 268 10.15 -7.60 -9.27
CA THR A 268 10.25 -6.20 -8.87
C THR A 268 8.90 -5.48 -8.88
N ALA A 269 7.92 -5.94 -9.66
CA ALA A 269 6.54 -5.43 -9.65
C ALA A 269 5.87 -5.46 -8.27
N LEU A 270 6.40 -6.25 -7.31
CA LEU A 270 5.98 -6.24 -5.91
C LEU A 270 6.10 -4.88 -5.22
N GLY A 271 6.83 -3.91 -5.77
CA GLY A 271 6.96 -2.57 -5.18
C GLY A 271 7.11 -1.41 -6.15
N THR A 272 6.67 -1.56 -7.40
CA THR A 272 6.73 -0.51 -8.42
C THR A 272 5.34 0.10 -8.71
N HIS A 273 4.97 0.29 -9.99
CA HIS A 273 3.86 1.15 -10.41
C HIS A 273 2.53 0.89 -9.70
N THR A 274 2.18 -0.38 -9.42
CA THR A 274 0.96 -0.71 -8.67
C THR A 274 0.95 -0.04 -7.30
N LEU A 275 2.05 -0.13 -6.56
CA LEU A 275 2.17 0.47 -5.23
C LEU A 275 2.32 1.99 -5.31
N TRP A 276 3.14 2.53 -6.24
CA TRP A 276 3.31 3.97 -6.38
C TRP A 276 2.00 4.67 -6.74
N CYS A 277 1.19 4.08 -7.63
CA CYS A 277 -0.13 4.61 -7.95
C CYS A 277 -1.11 4.43 -6.79
N ALA A 278 -1.07 3.32 -6.06
CA ALA A 278 -1.89 3.13 -4.87
C ALA A 278 -1.60 4.20 -3.79
N ILE A 279 -0.31 4.54 -3.58
CA ILE A 279 0.13 5.64 -2.70
C ILE A 279 -0.48 6.97 -3.17
N VAL A 280 -0.31 7.31 -4.45
CA VAL A 280 -0.81 8.57 -5.02
C VAL A 280 -2.33 8.66 -4.98
N GLY A 281 -3.03 7.56 -5.29
CA GLY A 281 -4.49 7.50 -5.24
C GLY A 281 -5.04 7.66 -3.83
N ALA A 282 -4.43 7.00 -2.84
CA ALA A 282 -4.78 7.17 -1.43
C ALA A 282 -4.54 8.61 -0.97
N ALA A 283 -3.38 9.18 -1.30
CA ALA A 283 -3.02 10.55 -0.94
C ALA A 283 -3.95 11.59 -1.60
N LEU A 284 -4.35 11.38 -2.85
CA LEU A 284 -5.29 12.27 -3.54
C LEU A 284 -6.68 12.19 -2.93
N ALA A 285 -7.17 10.99 -2.57
CA ALA A 285 -8.44 10.84 -1.87
C ALA A 285 -8.41 11.47 -0.48
N LEU A 286 -7.31 11.29 0.28
CA LEU A 286 -7.08 11.94 1.56
C LEU A 286 -7.15 13.47 1.44
N ALA A 287 -6.42 14.06 0.48
CA ALA A 287 -6.39 15.50 0.28
C ALA A 287 -7.71 16.07 -0.25
N LYS A 288 -8.46 15.29 -1.05
CA LYS A 288 -9.76 15.65 -1.59
C LYS A 288 -10.84 15.64 -0.50
N GLY A 289 -10.84 14.59 0.34
CA GLY A 289 -11.90 14.33 1.30
C GLY A 289 -13.29 14.32 0.64
N SER A 290 -14.26 14.94 1.32
CA SER A 290 -15.65 15.05 0.83
C SER A 290 -15.85 16.11 -0.25
N GLU A 291 -14.88 17.01 -0.45
CA GLU A 291 -14.99 18.10 -1.41
C GLU A 291 -14.80 17.62 -2.87
N PRO A 292 -15.29 18.37 -3.87
CA PRO A 292 -14.93 18.15 -5.26
C PRO A 292 -13.42 18.31 -5.49
N LEU A 293 -12.89 17.61 -6.51
CA LEU A 293 -11.50 17.81 -6.92
C LEU A 293 -11.30 19.25 -7.39
N SER A 294 -10.32 19.93 -6.81
CA SER A 294 -9.99 21.32 -7.13
C SER A 294 -8.48 21.56 -7.09
N ALA A 295 -8.03 22.73 -7.54
CA ALA A 295 -6.61 23.09 -7.53
C ALA A 295 -6.00 23.04 -6.11
N SER A 296 -6.78 23.34 -5.07
CA SER A 296 -6.30 23.29 -3.68
C SER A 296 -5.98 21.86 -3.24
N THR A 297 -6.66 20.86 -3.80
CA THR A 297 -6.36 19.44 -3.55
C THR A 297 -4.93 19.09 -3.96
N PHE A 298 -4.49 19.57 -5.13
CA PHE A 298 -3.13 19.31 -5.64
C PHE A 298 -2.06 20.16 -4.95
N GLN A 299 -2.45 21.24 -4.27
CA GLN A 299 -1.58 22.08 -3.44
C GLN A 299 -1.49 21.59 -1.99
N ASN A 300 -2.26 20.56 -1.62
CA ASN A 300 -2.25 20.00 -0.29
C ASN A 300 -0.87 19.40 0.03
N GLY A 301 -0.29 19.81 1.16
CA GLY A 301 1.05 19.40 1.56
C GLY A 301 1.21 17.88 1.74
N SER A 302 0.18 17.18 2.21
CA SER A 302 0.19 15.72 2.33
C SER A 302 0.22 15.05 0.97
N PHE A 303 -0.64 15.49 0.04
CA PHE A 303 -0.64 14.98 -1.32
C PHE A 303 0.72 15.18 -2.01
N ILE A 304 1.28 16.40 -1.95
CA ILE A 304 2.57 16.71 -2.56
C ILE A 304 3.68 15.79 -2.03
N ARG A 305 3.73 15.55 -0.71
CA ARG A 305 4.76 14.69 -0.11
C ARG A 305 4.67 13.25 -0.63
N PHE A 306 3.48 12.67 -0.69
CA PHE A 306 3.30 11.32 -1.23
C PHE A 306 3.55 11.24 -2.73
N PHE A 307 3.17 12.25 -3.50
CA PHE A 307 3.43 12.30 -4.94
C PHE A 307 4.93 12.41 -5.23
N LEU A 308 5.64 13.31 -4.54
CA LEU A 308 7.10 13.43 -4.65
C LEU A 308 7.82 12.17 -4.18
N LEU A 309 7.29 11.47 -3.16
CA LEU A 309 7.82 10.18 -2.75
C LEU A 309 7.69 9.14 -3.87
N SER A 310 6.54 9.03 -4.53
CA SER A 310 6.38 8.10 -5.65
C SER A 310 7.31 8.43 -6.82
N ILE A 311 7.47 9.72 -7.17
CA ILE A 311 8.46 10.16 -8.17
C ILE A 311 9.87 9.77 -7.76
N ALA A 312 10.26 9.97 -6.50
CA ALA A 312 11.58 9.62 -6.01
C ALA A 312 11.82 8.10 -6.04
N LEU A 313 10.84 7.29 -5.63
CA LEU A 313 10.93 5.83 -5.69
C LEU A 313 11.13 5.35 -7.13
N HIS A 314 10.39 5.93 -8.08
CA HIS A 314 10.49 5.62 -9.50
C HIS A 314 11.84 6.06 -10.07
N ALA A 315 12.25 7.31 -9.85
CA ALA A 315 13.53 7.84 -10.34
C ALA A 315 14.73 7.01 -9.84
N ILE A 316 14.71 6.59 -8.57
CA ILE A 316 15.78 5.74 -8.00
C ILE A 316 15.71 4.32 -8.58
N TRP A 317 14.52 3.82 -8.91
CA TRP A 317 14.37 2.52 -9.57
C TRP A 317 15.05 2.51 -10.95
N ASP A 318 14.80 3.54 -11.76
CA ASP A 318 15.38 3.71 -13.10
C ASP A 318 16.86 4.13 -13.09
N ALA A 319 17.31 4.79 -12.01
CA ALA A 319 18.66 5.32 -11.95
C ALA A 319 19.73 4.21 -12.08
N PRO A 320 20.77 4.42 -12.92
CA PRO A 320 21.85 3.45 -13.13
C PRO A 320 22.83 3.47 -11.95
N LEU A 321 22.48 2.80 -10.84
CA LEU A 321 23.26 2.77 -9.59
C LEU A 321 24.00 1.42 -9.38
N ILE A 322 25.12 1.46 -8.67
CA ILE A 322 26.02 0.30 -8.43
C ILE A 322 25.46 -0.58 -7.28
N SER A 323 24.29 -1.22 -7.44
CA SER A 323 23.82 -2.41 -6.68
C SER A 323 22.30 -2.60 -6.87
N ASP A 324 21.89 -3.02 -8.07
CA ASP A 324 20.47 -3.05 -8.44
C ASP A 324 19.60 -3.94 -7.54
N MET A 325 20.07 -5.13 -7.13
CA MET A 325 19.24 -6.00 -6.28
C MET A 325 18.98 -5.41 -4.89
N LYS A 326 20.00 -4.83 -4.24
CA LYS A 326 19.81 -4.17 -2.93
C LYS A 326 18.92 -2.94 -3.06
N LYS A 327 19.13 -2.15 -4.13
CA LYS A 327 18.31 -1.00 -4.50
C LYS A 327 16.83 -1.40 -4.60
N TYR A 328 16.50 -2.40 -5.41
CA TYR A 328 15.13 -2.88 -5.57
C TYR A 328 14.52 -3.37 -4.27
N THR A 329 15.24 -4.16 -3.47
CA THR A 329 14.74 -4.64 -2.17
C THR A 329 14.41 -3.49 -1.23
N ILE A 330 15.28 -2.48 -1.12
CA ILE A 330 15.06 -1.31 -0.26
C ILE A 330 13.84 -0.51 -0.73
N LEU A 331 13.74 -0.23 -2.03
CA LEU A 331 12.60 0.52 -2.60
C LEU A 331 11.27 -0.21 -2.38
N ILE A 332 11.25 -1.54 -2.56
CA ILE A 332 10.07 -2.36 -2.28
C ILE A 332 9.68 -2.23 -0.80
N ILE A 333 10.63 -2.35 0.13
CA ILE A 333 10.35 -2.21 1.57
C ILE A 333 9.76 -0.82 1.87
N ILE A 334 10.35 0.25 1.33
CA ILE A 334 9.85 1.62 1.55
C ILE A 334 8.42 1.76 1.02
N ALA A 335 8.15 1.30 -0.21
CA ALA A 335 6.81 1.37 -0.80
C ALA A 335 5.78 0.63 0.07
N TRP A 336 6.11 -0.56 0.58
CA TRP A 336 5.22 -1.32 1.46
C TRP A 336 4.99 -0.66 2.81
N VAL A 337 6.01 -0.08 3.44
CA VAL A 337 5.83 0.67 4.70
C VAL A 337 4.83 1.81 4.49
N VAL A 338 4.94 2.55 3.39
CA VAL A 338 4.02 3.64 3.06
C VAL A 338 2.60 3.12 2.84
N ILE A 339 2.44 2.02 2.10
CA ILE A 339 1.13 1.38 1.89
C ILE A 339 0.50 0.97 3.21
N LEU A 340 1.26 0.36 4.12
CA LEU A 340 0.74 -0.08 5.42
C LEU A 340 0.28 1.09 6.28
N VAL A 341 1.02 2.21 6.27
CA VAL A 341 0.60 3.45 6.94
C VAL A 341 -0.69 4.01 6.33
N LEU A 342 -0.83 3.98 5.00
CA LEU A 342 -2.04 4.45 4.32
C LEU A 342 -3.24 3.53 4.53
N ILE A 343 -3.03 2.22 4.68
CA ILE A 343 -4.07 1.26 5.06
C ILE A 343 -4.56 1.57 6.46
N ASP A 344 -3.64 1.78 7.42
CA ASP A 344 -3.99 2.18 8.78
C ASP A 344 -4.78 3.50 8.81
N ALA A 345 -4.33 4.50 8.03
CA ALA A 345 -5.06 5.76 7.88
C ALA A 345 -6.48 5.57 7.32
N GLY A 346 -6.68 4.65 6.38
CA GLY A 346 -7.99 4.30 5.83
C GLY A 346 -8.89 3.55 6.83
N LEU A 347 -8.33 2.66 7.64
CA LEU A 347 -9.06 1.98 8.72
C LEU A 347 -9.45 2.96 9.83
N ARG A 348 -8.57 3.92 10.13
CA ARG A 348 -8.84 5.01 11.07
C ARG A 348 -9.95 5.94 10.56
N GLU A 349 -9.94 6.27 9.27
CA GLU A 349 -11.01 7.04 8.62
C GLU A 349 -12.39 6.40 8.87
N ILE A 350 -12.51 5.08 8.73
CA ILE A 350 -13.76 4.34 8.99
C ILE A 350 -14.23 4.52 10.43
N LYS A 351 -13.33 4.36 11.41
CA LYS A 351 -13.65 4.52 12.84
C LYS A 351 -14.18 5.91 13.14
N THR A 352 -13.51 6.94 12.62
CA THR A 352 -13.92 8.34 12.81
C THR A 352 -15.29 8.59 12.19
N LEU A 353 -15.56 8.06 11.00
CA LEU A 353 -16.85 8.22 10.34
C LEU A 353 -17.98 7.52 11.10
N GLN A 354 -17.74 6.32 11.63
CA GLN A 354 -18.73 5.59 12.44
C GLN A 354 -19.04 6.30 13.76
N GLN A 355 -18.02 6.84 14.45
CA GLN A 355 -18.19 7.61 15.68
C GLN A 355 -19.01 8.89 15.46
N ASN A 356 -18.80 9.57 14.32
CA ASN A 356 -19.54 10.78 13.96
C ASN A 356 -20.99 10.52 13.56
N GLN A 357 -21.39 9.27 13.25
CA GLN A 357 -22.80 8.92 13.00
C GLN A 357 -23.58 8.61 14.29
N THR A 358 -22.89 8.23 15.37
CA THR A 358 -23.49 7.89 16.66
C THR A 358 -23.79 9.11 17.55
N HIS A 359 -23.35 10.30 17.12
CA HIS A 359 -23.62 11.60 17.74
C HIS A 359 -24.48 12.44 16.82
#